data_AF-W2QYI4-F1
#
_entry.id   AF-W2QYI4-F1
#
_cell.length_a   1.000
_cell.length_b   1.000
_cell.length_c   1.000
_cell.angle_alpha   90.00
_cell.angle_beta   90.00
_cell.angle_gamma   90.00
#
_symmetry.space_group_name_H-M   'P 1'
#
loop_
_entity.id
_entity.type
_entity.pdbx_description
1 polymer ?
#
loop_
_entity_poly.entity_id
_entity_poly.type
_entity_poly.pdbx_seq_one_letter_code
_entity_poly.pdbx_strand_id
1 'polypeptide(L)'
;MEKLQVARGPWKKDFDGALEAAAIKGHLDIVKWLYERGIELNTLWEMVESISYIERSLLFRDGVMDDAARSACLDVIKWLHKYRGERCTDMRPASYGNLEVVKWFHVHYPNLFTPNVMEAAAESGQLHIVRWLHENRGEGCTTLTMDVAARNGHLDVVLYLLEHKGEDFPSYATTSVQNIEVQCLFATSDTLLQKHQRSHVSDDQLITLQSAYERRPAFVKGCLSRLAEFAVRVGNIELLDWLNQLGLELHTTVPIRNAVSQGNVKLLEWFHWNQFELNDPDLLQLAVQEKQLDAARWLSKHGFKITSLSLLEEAGRKRAVPMMRWLVEHGPPLNFETAMKLTMEYRQVEIALWVSETDRVQIVIEALQDKSIQNEVAWILTRTRFEDPSSKRRICDAIQHAPESTALWFEDHLSDFEECKWIFPSRKRRHSEMESMP
;
A
#
# COMPACT_ATOMS: atom_id res chain seq x y z
N MET A 1 -22.73 51.28 42.51
CA MET A 1 -23.11 50.39 41.41
C MET A 1 -22.11 50.55 40.30
N GLU A 2 -21.16 49.62 40.24
CA GLU A 2 -20.19 49.47 39.16
C GLU A 2 -20.92 49.28 37.83
N LYS A 3 -20.57 50.07 36.82
CA LYS A 3 -20.86 49.73 35.41
C LYS A 3 -19.55 49.33 34.77
N LEU A 4 -19.42 48.02 34.60
CA LEU A 4 -18.32 47.29 33.99
C LEU A 4 -17.74 48.02 32.77
N GLN A 5 -16.45 48.36 32.86
CA GLN A 5 -15.60 48.56 31.69
C GLN A 5 -15.65 47.27 30.86
N VAL A 6 -16.35 47.30 29.72
CA VAL A 6 -16.25 46.23 28.73
C VAL A 6 -14.87 46.35 28.11
N ALA A 7 -13.95 45.51 28.61
CA ALA A 7 -12.59 45.41 28.12
C ALA A 7 -12.60 45.14 26.61
N ARG A 8 -11.99 46.05 25.84
CA ARG A 8 -11.64 45.82 24.43
C ARG A 8 -10.48 44.83 24.39
N GLY A 9 -10.80 43.54 24.37
CA GLY A 9 -9.81 42.46 24.23
C GLY A 9 -9.29 42.28 22.78
N PRO A 10 -8.19 41.53 22.60
CA PRO A 10 -7.62 41.17 21.31
C PRO A 10 -8.28 39.87 20.78
N TRP A 11 -9.55 39.94 20.40
CA TRP A 11 -10.42 38.75 20.31
C TRP A 11 -10.20 37.80 19.10
N LYS A 12 -9.29 38.11 18.16
CA LYS A 12 -9.15 37.32 16.92
C LYS A 12 -8.55 35.92 17.16
N LYS A 13 -7.47 35.83 17.94
CA LYS A 13 -6.81 34.53 18.22
C LYS A 13 -7.58 33.66 19.22
N ASP A 14 -8.33 34.27 20.13
CA ASP A 14 -9.00 33.56 21.21
C ASP A 14 -10.31 32.90 20.76
N PHE A 15 -10.87 33.33 19.63
CA PHE A 15 -12.14 32.83 19.06
C PHE A 15 -11.98 32.14 17.70
N ASP A 16 -10.77 32.08 17.14
CA ASP A 16 -10.47 31.24 15.99
C ASP A 16 -10.83 29.77 16.34
N GLY A 17 -11.75 29.16 15.59
CA GLY A 17 -12.23 27.80 15.88
C GLY A 17 -13.43 27.73 16.84
N ALA A 18 -13.86 28.84 17.46
CA ALA A 18 -14.94 28.82 18.46
C ALA A 18 -16.32 28.60 17.85
N LEU A 19 -16.57 29.12 16.63
CA LEU A 19 -17.83 28.83 15.94
C LEU A 19 -17.84 27.37 15.45
N GLU A 20 -16.74 26.89 14.89
CA GLU A 20 -16.58 25.49 14.49
C GLU A 20 -16.81 24.58 15.70
N ALA A 21 -16.21 24.89 16.85
CA ALA A 21 -16.43 24.14 18.09
C ALA A 21 -17.91 24.20 18.54
N ALA A 22 -18.56 25.35 18.49
CA ALA A 22 -19.98 25.49 18.85
C ALA A 22 -20.90 24.74 17.87
N ALA A 23 -20.60 24.76 16.58
CA ALA A 23 -21.31 24.05 15.52
C ALA A 23 -21.11 22.52 15.63
N ILE A 24 -19.88 22.07 15.92
CA ILE A 24 -19.56 20.67 16.21
C ILE A 24 -20.29 20.18 17.46
N LYS A 25 -20.46 21.03 18.47
CA LYS A 25 -21.17 20.67 19.71
C LYS A 25 -22.68 20.89 19.62
N GLY A 26 -23.20 21.42 18.51
CA GLY A 26 -24.63 21.65 18.30
C GLY A 26 -25.22 22.76 19.15
N HIS A 27 -24.41 23.65 19.71
CA HIS A 27 -24.85 24.75 20.56
C HIS A 27 -25.36 25.90 19.70
N LEU A 28 -26.59 25.76 19.18
CA LEU A 28 -27.23 26.74 18.29
C LEU A 28 -27.34 28.14 18.93
N ASP A 29 -27.56 28.20 20.23
CA ASP A 29 -27.57 29.43 21.03
C ASP A 29 -26.21 30.13 21.02
N ILE A 30 -25.13 29.38 21.20
CA ILE A 30 -23.76 29.90 21.12
C ILE A 30 -23.41 30.28 19.67
N VAL A 31 -23.83 29.48 18.68
CA VAL A 31 -23.66 29.80 17.24
C VAL A 31 -24.36 31.11 16.89
N LYS A 32 -25.61 31.29 17.34
CA LYS A 32 -26.36 32.54 17.17
C LYS A 32 -25.68 33.70 17.88
N TRP A 33 -25.27 33.50 19.13
CA TRP A 33 -24.61 34.53 19.93
C TRP A 33 -23.28 34.97 19.31
N LEU A 34 -22.46 34.02 18.86
CA LEU A 34 -21.19 34.28 18.18
C LEU A 34 -21.42 35.00 16.84
N TYR A 35 -22.48 34.63 16.10
CA TYR A 35 -22.83 35.31 14.86
C TYR A 35 -23.33 36.74 15.10
N GLU A 36 -24.24 36.95 16.05
CA GLU A 36 -24.76 38.27 16.43
C GLU A 36 -23.62 39.18 16.93
N ARG A 37 -22.69 38.65 17.72
CA ARG A 37 -21.51 39.39 18.22
C ARG A 37 -20.42 39.61 17.18
N GLY A 38 -20.22 38.66 16.27
CA GLY A 38 -19.37 38.83 15.09
C GLY A 38 -19.91 39.92 14.16
N ILE A 39 -21.23 40.03 14.04
CA ILE A 39 -21.91 41.14 13.36
C ILE A 39 -21.82 42.44 14.17
N GLU A 40 -21.88 42.41 15.50
CA GLU A 40 -21.68 43.61 16.32
C GLU A 40 -20.25 44.17 16.21
N LEU A 41 -19.23 43.34 15.91
CA LEU A 41 -17.88 43.83 15.56
C LEU A 41 -17.83 44.62 14.22
N ASN A 42 -18.84 44.48 13.36
CA ASN A 42 -19.02 45.31 12.15
C ASN A 42 -19.71 46.66 12.42
N THR A 43 -20.01 46.99 13.68
CA THR A 43 -20.43 48.35 14.05
C THR A 43 -19.24 49.28 14.32
N LEU A 44 -18.09 49.08 13.68
CA LEU A 44 -16.93 50.00 13.73
C LEU A 44 -16.42 50.36 12.32
N TRP A 45 -17.31 51.06 11.61
CA TRP A 45 -17.18 52.21 10.69
C TRP A 45 -15.87 52.71 10.04
N GLU A 46 -14.69 52.11 10.17
CA GLU A 46 -13.51 52.72 9.55
C GLU A 46 -12.60 51.70 8.86
N MET A 47 -13.00 51.24 7.68
CA MET A 47 -12.20 51.29 6.45
C MET A 47 -12.90 50.58 5.29
N VAL A 48 -12.85 51.24 4.15
CA VAL A 48 -13.47 50.89 2.88
C VAL A 48 -12.84 49.63 2.29
N GLU A 49 -13.65 48.61 2.03
CA GLU A 49 -13.75 47.90 0.74
C GLU A 49 -14.90 46.89 0.81
N SER A 50 -16.02 47.23 0.17
CA SER A 50 -17.24 46.45 -0.05
C SER A 50 -17.72 45.58 1.12
N ILE A 51 -18.85 45.95 1.72
CA ILE A 51 -19.59 45.12 2.69
C ILE A 51 -19.72 43.66 2.21
N SER A 52 -19.86 43.42 0.90
CA SER A 52 -19.89 42.07 0.31
C SER A 52 -18.56 41.30 0.35
N TYR A 53 -17.42 42.00 0.39
CA TYR A 53 -16.09 41.41 0.55
C TYR A 53 -15.85 41.06 2.02
N ILE A 54 -16.25 41.94 2.95
CA ILE A 54 -16.14 41.71 4.39
C ILE A 54 -17.07 40.58 4.86
N GLU A 55 -18.31 40.55 4.38
CA GLU A 55 -19.27 39.45 4.60
C GLU A 55 -18.76 38.12 4.05
N ARG A 56 -17.95 38.14 2.98
CA ARG A 56 -17.35 36.94 2.35
C ARG A 56 -15.97 36.54 2.91
N SER A 57 -15.23 37.44 3.55
CA SER A 57 -13.78 37.27 3.79
C SER A 57 -13.38 37.15 5.25
N LEU A 58 -14.09 37.79 6.19
CA LEU A 58 -13.46 38.15 7.47
C LEU A 58 -13.90 37.37 8.70
N LEU A 59 -14.79 36.39 8.56
CA LEU A 59 -15.38 35.78 9.74
C LEU A 59 -15.43 34.25 9.71
N PHE A 60 -15.31 33.56 8.57
CA PHE A 60 -15.49 32.09 8.54
C PHE A 60 -14.71 31.41 7.43
N ARG A 61 -14.12 30.25 7.74
CA ARG A 61 -13.69 29.29 6.72
C ARG A 61 -14.93 28.67 6.07
N ASP A 62 -14.84 28.40 4.76
CA ASP A 62 -15.72 27.43 4.11
C ASP A 62 -15.61 26.10 4.90
N GLY A 63 -16.71 25.62 5.50
CA GLY A 63 -16.72 24.33 6.21
C GLY A 63 -17.51 24.26 7.53
N VAL A 64 -18.04 25.36 8.08
CA VAL A 64 -18.83 25.32 9.33
C VAL A 64 -20.10 24.46 9.16
N MET A 65 -20.75 24.54 7.99
CA MET A 65 -21.87 23.66 7.66
C MET A 65 -21.45 22.18 7.59
N ASP A 66 -20.26 21.89 7.08
CA ASP A 66 -19.72 20.52 6.99
C ASP A 66 -19.38 19.98 8.40
N ASP A 67 -18.91 20.85 9.30
CA ASP A 67 -18.61 20.52 10.70
C ASP A 67 -19.87 20.25 11.53
N ALA A 68 -20.91 21.08 11.34
CA ALA A 68 -22.23 20.84 11.92
C ALA A 68 -22.85 19.53 11.39
N ALA A 69 -22.65 19.26 10.10
CA ALA A 69 -23.14 18.04 9.46
C ALA A 69 -22.41 16.78 9.95
N ARG A 70 -21.09 16.86 10.20
CA ARG A 70 -20.33 15.79 10.87
C ARG A 70 -20.89 15.42 12.24
N SER A 71 -21.40 16.42 12.94
CA SER A 71 -21.88 16.26 14.31
C SER A 71 -23.39 16.10 14.40
N ALA A 72 -24.06 15.82 13.28
CA ALA A 72 -25.51 15.59 13.22
C ALA A 72 -26.38 16.77 13.71
N CYS A 73 -25.85 18.00 13.71
CA CYS A 73 -26.50 19.17 14.29
C CYS A 73 -27.48 19.83 13.31
N LEU A 74 -28.61 19.16 13.02
CA LEU A 74 -29.58 19.59 12.02
C LEU A 74 -30.12 21.01 12.24
N ASP A 75 -30.28 21.44 13.49
CA ASP A 75 -30.78 22.79 13.81
C ASP A 75 -29.77 23.88 13.44
N VAL A 76 -28.48 23.61 13.63
CA VAL A 76 -27.39 24.48 13.19
C VAL A 76 -27.33 24.52 11.67
N ILE A 77 -27.45 23.37 10.99
CA ILE A 77 -27.46 23.28 9.52
C ILE A 77 -28.61 24.10 8.91
N LYS A 78 -29.84 23.94 9.42
CA LYS A 78 -31.01 24.69 8.97
C LYS A 78 -30.84 26.19 9.16
N TRP A 79 -30.25 26.58 10.29
CA TRP A 79 -29.98 27.98 10.60
C TRP A 79 -28.89 28.57 9.68
N LEU A 80 -27.77 27.86 9.47
CA LEU A 80 -26.70 28.26 8.56
C LEU A 80 -27.21 28.43 7.12
N HIS A 81 -28.01 27.48 6.63
CA HIS A 81 -28.63 27.56 5.30
C HIS A 81 -29.50 28.81 5.14
N LYS A 82 -30.40 29.06 6.11
CA LYS A 82 -31.39 30.13 6.04
C LYS A 82 -30.77 31.53 6.11
N TYR A 83 -29.77 31.72 6.97
CA TYR A 83 -29.25 33.05 7.28
C TYR A 83 -27.91 33.37 6.62
N ARG A 84 -27.13 32.36 6.22
CA ARG A 84 -25.79 32.58 5.66
C ARG A 84 -25.68 32.27 4.18
N GLY A 85 -26.62 31.50 3.62
CA GLY A 85 -26.53 31.02 2.24
C GLY A 85 -25.31 30.14 1.98
N GLU A 86 -24.65 29.65 3.04
CA GLU A 86 -23.54 28.70 2.96
C GLU A 86 -24.02 27.42 2.26
N ARG A 87 -23.13 26.85 1.46
CA ARG A 87 -23.37 25.59 0.77
C ARG A 87 -22.46 24.56 1.39
N CYS A 88 -22.99 23.37 1.65
CA CYS A 88 -22.16 22.22 1.97
C CYS A 88 -21.25 21.94 0.77
N THR A 89 -19.94 21.81 1.04
CA THR A 89 -18.94 21.61 -0.02
C THR A 89 -18.68 20.15 -0.30
N ASP A 90 -19.07 19.26 0.62
CA ASP A 90 -18.75 17.84 0.55
C ASP A 90 -19.77 16.98 1.32
N MET A 91 -20.22 15.88 0.69
CA MET A 91 -21.25 14.97 1.21
C MET A 91 -20.72 13.88 2.15
N ARG A 92 -19.59 14.12 2.81
CA ARG A 92 -19.12 13.37 3.99
C ARG A 92 -20.19 13.10 5.07
N PRO A 93 -21.27 13.89 5.25
CA PRO A 93 -22.35 13.53 6.17
C PRO A 93 -22.92 12.11 6.01
N ALA A 94 -22.84 11.53 4.80
CA ALA A 94 -23.25 10.16 4.55
C ALA A 94 -22.39 9.11 5.27
N SER A 95 -21.12 9.38 5.58
CA SER A 95 -20.25 8.47 6.33
C SER A 95 -20.52 8.46 7.84
N TYR A 96 -21.07 9.56 8.37
CA TYR A 96 -21.28 9.72 9.83
C TYR A 96 -22.63 9.15 10.32
N GLY A 97 -23.43 8.53 9.45
CA GLY A 97 -24.60 7.75 9.87
C GLY A 97 -25.87 8.54 10.18
N ASN A 98 -25.89 9.86 9.97
CA ASN A 98 -27.08 10.67 10.23
C ASN A 98 -28.01 10.77 9.00
N LEU A 99 -28.99 9.88 8.94
CA LEU A 99 -29.97 9.83 7.84
C LEU A 99 -30.81 11.11 7.71
N GLU A 100 -31.15 11.78 8.81
CA GLU A 100 -31.99 12.97 8.78
C GLU A 100 -31.26 14.17 8.16
N VAL A 101 -29.96 14.32 8.44
CA VAL A 101 -29.11 15.30 7.77
C VAL A 101 -28.97 14.98 6.29
N VAL A 102 -28.78 13.72 5.91
CA VAL A 102 -28.71 13.28 4.50
C VAL A 102 -30.02 13.57 3.76
N LYS A 103 -31.18 13.22 4.33
CA LYS A 103 -32.51 13.54 3.75
C LYS A 103 -32.68 15.05 3.55
N TRP A 104 -32.24 15.84 4.53
CA TRP A 104 -32.34 17.30 4.44
C TRP A 104 -31.46 17.85 3.31
N PHE A 105 -30.20 17.40 3.21
CA PHE A 105 -29.32 17.78 2.11
C PHE A 105 -29.86 17.36 0.75
N HIS A 106 -30.53 16.21 0.65
CA HIS A 106 -31.11 15.74 -0.60
C HIS A 106 -32.17 16.68 -1.17
N VAL A 107 -33.03 17.22 -0.30
CA VAL A 107 -34.10 18.15 -0.70
C VAL A 107 -33.52 19.50 -1.12
N HIS A 108 -32.51 19.99 -0.40
CA HIS A 108 -32.00 21.35 -0.58
C HIS A 108 -30.80 21.45 -1.54
N TYR A 109 -30.05 20.36 -1.74
CA TYR A 109 -28.82 20.30 -2.52
C TYR A 109 -28.70 18.98 -3.32
N PRO A 110 -29.64 18.67 -4.23
CA PRO A 110 -29.67 17.40 -4.96
C PRO A 110 -28.43 17.17 -5.84
N ASN A 111 -27.73 18.24 -6.26
CA ASN A 111 -26.52 18.18 -7.09
C ASN A 111 -25.27 17.69 -6.32
N LEU A 112 -25.29 17.69 -4.99
CA LEU A 112 -24.17 17.22 -4.18
C LEU A 112 -24.11 15.69 -4.09
N PHE A 113 -25.23 15.02 -4.39
CA PHE A 113 -25.34 13.58 -4.39
C PHE A 113 -24.78 13.08 -5.72
N THR A 114 -23.60 12.49 -5.63
CA THR A 114 -22.91 11.74 -6.67
C THR A 114 -22.75 10.29 -6.20
N PRO A 115 -22.30 9.34 -7.06
CA PRO A 115 -22.02 7.97 -6.63
C PRO A 115 -21.10 7.87 -5.40
N ASN A 116 -20.15 8.82 -5.26
CA ASN A 116 -19.23 8.91 -4.13
C ASN A 116 -19.94 9.01 -2.76
N VAL A 117 -21.18 9.51 -2.73
CA VAL A 117 -21.96 9.62 -1.47
C VAL A 117 -22.40 8.25 -0.98
N MET A 118 -22.82 7.37 -1.91
CA MET A 118 -23.14 5.98 -1.58
C MET A 118 -21.86 5.20 -1.22
N GLU A 119 -20.75 5.46 -1.92
CA GLU A 119 -19.44 4.87 -1.61
C GLU A 119 -18.97 5.25 -0.20
N ALA A 120 -19.10 6.51 0.20
CA ALA A 120 -18.72 6.97 1.54
C ALA A 120 -19.61 6.35 2.65
N ALA A 121 -20.91 6.22 2.40
CA ALA A 121 -21.83 5.52 3.30
C ALA A 121 -21.48 4.03 3.42
N ALA A 122 -21.15 3.39 2.29
CA ALA A 122 -20.77 1.99 2.22
C ALA A 122 -19.41 1.71 2.90
N GLU A 123 -18.43 2.60 2.69
CA GLU A 123 -17.12 2.58 3.35
C GLU A 123 -17.23 2.69 4.88
N SER A 124 -18.28 3.34 5.39
CA SER A 124 -18.51 3.53 6.83
C SER A 124 -19.58 2.60 7.42
N GLY A 125 -20.08 1.64 6.64
CA GLY A 125 -21.04 0.64 7.11
C GLY A 125 -22.44 1.19 7.40
N GLN A 126 -22.80 2.32 6.82
CA GLN A 126 -24.08 2.99 7.10
C GLN A 126 -25.21 2.38 6.26
N LEU A 127 -25.59 1.13 6.56
CA LEU A 127 -26.58 0.36 5.80
C LEU A 127 -27.91 1.11 5.60
N HIS A 128 -28.43 1.79 6.62
CA HIS A 128 -29.68 2.57 6.53
C HIS A 128 -29.57 3.76 5.57
N ILE A 129 -28.39 4.37 5.44
CA ILE A 129 -28.14 5.43 4.45
C ILE A 129 -28.00 4.84 3.06
N VAL A 130 -27.27 3.72 2.91
CA VAL A 130 -27.14 3.01 1.63
C VAL A 130 -28.50 2.56 1.10
N ARG A 131 -29.36 2.01 1.97
CA ARG A 131 -30.76 1.66 1.68
C ARG A 131 -31.53 2.84 1.12
N TRP A 132 -31.52 3.93 1.88
CA TRP A 132 -32.26 5.13 1.52
C TRP A 132 -31.74 5.76 0.22
N LEU A 133 -30.43 5.85 0.03
CA LEU A 133 -29.82 6.35 -1.21
C LEU A 133 -30.18 5.48 -2.42
N HIS A 134 -30.21 4.16 -2.24
CA HIS A 134 -30.56 3.21 -3.30
C HIS A 134 -32.02 3.33 -3.72
N GLU A 135 -32.95 3.49 -2.78
CA GLU A 135 -34.39 3.62 -3.06
C GLU A 135 -34.77 4.98 -3.64
N ASN A 136 -34.03 6.04 -3.30
CA ASN A 136 -34.41 7.42 -3.63
C ASN A 136 -33.57 8.05 -4.77
N ARG A 137 -32.50 7.39 -5.24
CA ARG A 137 -31.64 7.91 -6.32
C ARG A 137 -31.29 6.86 -7.37
N GLY A 138 -31.26 7.29 -8.63
CA GLY A 138 -30.94 6.44 -9.78
C GLY A 138 -29.47 6.40 -10.20
N GLU A 139 -28.59 7.20 -9.58
CA GLU A 139 -27.16 7.27 -9.95
C GLU A 139 -26.38 5.97 -9.66
N GLY A 140 -26.97 5.08 -8.85
CA GLY A 140 -26.60 3.67 -8.79
C GLY A 140 -25.38 3.33 -7.93
N CYS A 141 -25.40 2.09 -7.43
CA CYS A 141 -24.25 1.43 -6.82
C CYS A 141 -23.19 1.15 -7.90
N THR A 142 -21.96 1.62 -7.67
CA THR A 142 -20.79 1.28 -8.49
C THR A 142 -20.19 -0.05 -8.03
N THR A 143 -19.36 -0.69 -8.87
CA THR A 143 -18.51 -1.81 -8.41
C THR A 143 -17.61 -1.40 -7.25
N LEU A 144 -17.14 -0.15 -7.27
CA LEU A 144 -16.33 0.44 -6.22
C LEU A 144 -17.09 0.50 -4.88
N THR A 145 -18.39 0.76 -4.87
CA THR A 145 -19.22 0.78 -3.65
C THR A 145 -19.18 -0.57 -2.91
N MET A 146 -19.27 -1.68 -3.65
CA MET A 146 -19.18 -3.02 -3.07
C MET A 146 -17.76 -3.33 -2.58
N ASP A 147 -16.76 -2.97 -3.36
CA ASP A 147 -15.34 -3.16 -3.01
C ASP A 147 -14.97 -2.39 -1.72
N VAL A 148 -15.42 -1.15 -1.55
CA VAL A 148 -15.12 -0.36 -0.33
C VAL A 148 -15.88 -0.86 0.89
N ALA A 149 -17.11 -1.35 0.74
CA ALA A 149 -17.83 -2.00 1.84
C ALA A 149 -17.12 -3.28 2.28
N ALA A 150 -16.71 -4.12 1.32
CA ALA A 150 -15.98 -5.35 1.57
C ALA A 150 -14.61 -5.09 2.22
N ARG A 151 -13.88 -4.07 1.75
CA ARG A 151 -12.59 -3.65 2.32
C ARG A 151 -12.68 -3.34 3.81
N ASN A 152 -13.77 -2.67 4.21
CA ASN A 152 -13.97 -2.21 5.58
C ASN A 152 -14.78 -3.21 6.43
N GLY A 153 -15.06 -4.40 5.91
CA GLY A 153 -15.76 -5.46 6.67
C GLY A 153 -17.26 -5.22 6.85
N HIS A 154 -17.87 -4.32 6.06
CA HIS A 154 -19.29 -3.98 6.15
C HIS A 154 -20.14 -4.98 5.35
N LEU A 155 -20.20 -6.21 5.86
CA LEU A 155 -20.84 -7.34 5.21
C LEU A 155 -22.36 -7.13 5.02
N ASP A 156 -23.02 -6.47 5.95
CA ASP A 156 -24.44 -6.12 5.88
C ASP A 156 -24.76 -5.20 4.68
N VAL A 157 -23.89 -4.22 4.41
CA VAL A 157 -23.96 -3.37 3.21
C VAL A 157 -23.75 -4.20 1.95
N VAL A 158 -22.73 -5.07 1.93
CA VAL A 158 -22.47 -5.95 0.78
C VAL A 158 -23.69 -6.83 0.49
N LEU A 159 -24.26 -7.50 1.49
CA LEU A 159 -25.44 -8.36 1.34
C LEU A 159 -26.66 -7.59 0.81
N TYR A 160 -26.90 -6.38 1.32
CA TYR A 160 -27.99 -5.54 0.83
C TYR A 160 -27.81 -5.17 -0.65
N LEU A 161 -26.60 -4.77 -1.04
CA LEU A 161 -26.28 -4.44 -2.42
C LEU A 161 -26.44 -5.66 -3.34
N LEU A 162 -26.10 -6.87 -2.87
CA LEU A 162 -26.32 -8.12 -3.60
C LEU A 162 -27.81 -8.45 -3.81
N GLU A 163 -28.65 -8.21 -2.82
CA GLU A 163 -30.09 -8.47 -2.94
C GLU A 163 -30.76 -7.56 -3.99
N HIS A 164 -30.31 -6.30 -4.12
CA HIS A 164 -31.04 -5.27 -4.88
C HIS A 164 -30.45 -4.93 -6.26
N LYS A 165 -29.25 -5.43 -6.65
CA LYS A 165 -28.55 -5.07 -7.91
C LYS A 165 -28.56 -6.13 -9.03
N GLY A 166 -29.57 -7.00 -9.08
CA GLY A 166 -29.62 -8.11 -10.05
C GLY A 166 -29.75 -7.77 -11.54
N GLU A 167 -29.95 -6.50 -11.93
CA GLU A 167 -30.19 -6.11 -13.33
C GLU A 167 -29.09 -5.22 -13.95
N ASP A 168 -28.31 -4.49 -13.14
CA ASP A 168 -27.25 -3.57 -13.63
C ASP A 168 -25.83 -4.17 -13.59
N PHE A 169 -25.67 -5.40 -13.12
CA PHE A 169 -24.35 -6.04 -13.09
C PHE A 169 -23.94 -6.35 -14.54
N PRO A 170 -22.90 -5.71 -15.09
CA PRO A 170 -22.57 -5.91 -16.49
C PRO A 170 -22.14 -7.37 -16.72
N SER A 171 -22.59 -7.97 -17.82
CA SER A 171 -22.45 -9.42 -18.10
C SER A 171 -21.00 -9.94 -18.14
N TYR A 172 -20.01 -9.05 -18.16
CA TYR A 172 -18.60 -9.42 -17.99
C TYR A 172 -18.23 -9.76 -16.53
N ALA A 173 -19.08 -9.43 -15.56
CA ALA A 173 -18.88 -9.73 -14.14
C ALA A 173 -19.22 -11.18 -13.78
N THR A 174 -20.11 -11.83 -14.55
CA THR A 174 -20.41 -13.26 -14.49
C THR A 174 -19.39 -14.13 -15.23
N THR A 175 -18.45 -13.53 -15.96
CA THR A 175 -17.36 -14.22 -16.65
C THR A 175 -16.01 -14.05 -15.94
N SER A 176 -15.98 -13.67 -14.65
CA SER A 176 -14.71 -13.73 -13.91
C SER A 176 -14.24 -15.19 -13.89
N VAL A 177 -13.05 -15.38 -14.42
CA VAL A 177 -12.36 -16.64 -14.61
C VAL A 177 -12.44 -17.45 -13.32
N GLN A 178 -12.87 -18.71 -13.43
CA GLN A 178 -13.13 -19.68 -12.36
C GLN A 178 -11.88 -19.97 -11.50
N ASN A 179 -11.32 -18.98 -10.80
CA ASN A 179 -10.14 -19.14 -9.95
C ASN A 179 -10.55 -19.52 -8.52
N ILE A 180 -11.65 -18.93 -8.06
CA ILE A 180 -12.18 -19.12 -6.71
C ILE A 180 -13.69 -19.37 -6.81
N GLU A 181 -14.16 -20.44 -6.20
CA GLU A 181 -15.59 -20.73 -6.05
C GLU A 181 -15.97 -20.72 -4.57
N VAL A 182 -17.19 -20.26 -4.28
CA VAL A 182 -17.79 -20.37 -2.95
C VAL A 182 -18.98 -21.31 -3.07
N GLN A 183 -18.89 -22.47 -2.43
CA GLN A 183 -19.91 -23.51 -2.52
C GLN A 183 -21.25 -23.09 -1.90
N CYS A 184 -21.23 -22.10 -1.01
CA CYS A 184 -22.39 -21.63 -0.25
C CYS A 184 -22.96 -22.74 0.64
N LEU A 185 -22.09 -23.42 1.38
CA LEU A 185 -22.45 -24.42 2.39
C LEU A 185 -23.12 -23.72 3.59
N PHE A 186 -24.40 -23.39 3.46
CA PHE A 186 -25.22 -22.96 4.60
C PHE A 186 -25.34 -24.17 5.54
N ALA A 187 -24.64 -24.13 6.66
CA ALA A 187 -24.56 -25.27 7.57
C ALA A 187 -25.96 -25.75 7.97
N THR A 188 -26.33 -26.97 7.58
CA THR A 188 -27.25 -27.77 8.38
C THR A 188 -26.47 -28.24 9.59
N SER A 189 -26.69 -27.60 10.74
CA SER A 189 -26.41 -28.06 12.11
C SER A 189 -25.18 -28.98 12.35
N ASP A 190 -24.27 -28.49 13.20
CA ASP A 190 -23.35 -29.24 14.07
C ASP A 190 -21.96 -29.72 13.61
N THR A 191 -21.55 -29.72 12.33
CA THR A 191 -20.26 -30.36 11.97
C THR A 191 -19.06 -29.48 11.57
N LEU A 192 -19.15 -28.14 11.57
CA LEU A 192 -18.00 -27.27 11.24
C LEU A 192 -17.61 -26.26 12.33
N LEU A 193 -18.30 -26.26 13.48
CA LEU A 193 -18.10 -25.28 14.55
C LEU A 193 -16.86 -25.52 15.44
N GLN A 194 -16.04 -26.53 15.19
CA GLN A 194 -14.90 -26.82 16.09
C GLN A 194 -13.55 -26.22 15.68
N LYS A 195 -13.42 -25.49 14.56
CA LYS A 195 -12.10 -24.95 14.17
C LYS A 195 -11.91 -23.44 14.30
N HIS A 196 -12.93 -22.60 14.25
CA HIS A 196 -12.73 -21.14 14.27
C HIS A 196 -13.64 -20.43 15.27
N GLN A 197 -13.23 -20.41 16.54
CA GLN A 197 -13.61 -19.34 17.45
C GLN A 197 -12.95 -18.04 16.98
N ARG A 198 -13.55 -17.37 15.98
CA ARG A 198 -13.37 -15.96 15.60
C ARG A 198 -14.12 -15.68 14.28
N SER A 199 -15.45 -15.59 14.32
CA SER A 199 -16.14 -14.69 13.39
C SER A 199 -17.29 -14.01 14.14
N HIS A 200 -17.31 -12.68 14.07
CA HIS A 200 -18.38 -11.80 14.57
C HIS A 200 -19.51 -11.69 13.54
N VAL A 201 -19.85 -12.76 12.84
CA VAL A 201 -20.91 -12.73 11.83
C VAL A 201 -22.20 -13.19 12.47
N SER A 202 -23.21 -12.32 12.43
CA SER A 202 -24.51 -12.58 13.03
C SER A 202 -25.29 -13.62 12.23
N ASP A 203 -26.03 -14.51 12.91
CA ASP A 203 -26.90 -15.49 12.27
C ASP A 203 -27.89 -14.84 11.28
N ASP A 204 -28.31 -13.61 11.55
CA ASP A 204 -29.17 -12.79 10.68
C ASP A 204 -28.56 -12.52 9.29
N GLN A 205 -27.23 -12.35 9.20
CA GLN A 205 -26.53 -12.15 7.93
C GLN A 205 -26.50 -13.44 7.09
N LEU A 206 -26.31 -14.59 7.73
CA LEU A 206 -26.35 -15.89 7.06
C LEU A 206 -27.76 -16.22 6.56
N ILE A 207 -28.80 -15.93 7.34
CA ILE A 207 -30.20 -16.09 6.93
C ILE A 207 -30.51 -15.21 5.71
N THR A 208 -30.07 -13.95 5.73
CA THR A 208 -30.27 -13.02 4.61
C THR A 208 -29.57 -13.52 3.34
N LEU A 209 -28.33 -13.99 3.47
CA LEU A 209 -27.58 -14.57 2.34
C LEU A 209 -28.23 -15.85 1.81
N GLN A 210 -28.72 -16.73 2.70
CA GLN A 210 -29.41 -17.95 2.32
C GLN A 210 -30.69 -17.64 1.51
N SER A 211 -31.52 -16.70 2.00
CA SER A 211 -32.71 -16.23 1.27
C SER A 211 -32.35 -15.66 -0.11
N ALA A 212 -31.26 -14.88 -0.21
CA ALA A 212 -30.79 -14.36 -1.49
C ALA A 212 -30.30 -15.47 -2.44
N TYR A 213 -29.60 -16.47 -1.90
CA TYR A 213 -29.11 -17.63 -2.64
C TYR A 213 -30.25 -18.49 -3.19
N GLU A 214 -31.27 -18.77 -2.38
CA GLU A 214 -32.45 -19.54 -2.80
C GLU A 214 -33.19 -18.87 -3.97
N ARG A 215 -33.19 -17.53 -4.04
CA ARG A 215 -33.79 -16.77 -5.14
C ARG A 215 -32.91 -16.75 -6.40
N ARG A 216 -31.59 -16.52 -6.26
CA ARG A 216 -30.66 -16.32 -7.38
C ARG A 216 -29.28 -16.97 -7.13
N PRO A 217 -29.15 -18.29 -7.21
CA PRO A 217 -27.93 -19.00 -6.79
C PRO A 217 -26.70 -18.66 -7.63
N ALA A 218 -26.82 -18.61 -8.97
CA ALA A 218 -25.70 -18.30 -9.86
C ALA A 218 -25.17 -16.87 -9.66
N PHE A 219 -26.07 -15.91 -9.40
CA PHE A 219 -25.72 -14.53 -9.13
C PHE A 219 -24.94 -14.40 -7.81
N VAL A 220 -25.47 -15.00 -6.73
CA VAL A 220 -24.83 -14.96 -5.41
C VAL A 220 -23.46 -15.63 -5.43
N LYS A 221 -23.32 -16.81 -6.07
CA LYS A 221 -22.01 -17.45 -6.25
C LYS A 221 -21.01 -16.56 -6.97
N GLY A 222 -21.42 -15.97 -8.10
CA GLY A 222 -20.54 -15.08 -8.87
C GLY A 222 -20.07 -13.87 -8.07
N CYS A 223 -20.95 -13.28 -7.26
CA CYS A 223 -20.59 -12.17 -6.40
C CYS A 223 -19.65 -12.58 -5.25
N LEU A 224 -19.90 -13.71 -4.59
CA LEU A 224 -19.02 -14.22 -3.53
C LEU A 224 -17.63 -14.59 -4.06
N SER A 225 -17.54 -15.17 -5.26
CA SER A 225 -16.26 -15.40 -5.95
C SER A 225 -15.49 -14.10 -6.19
N ARG A 226 -16.14 -13.04 -6.63
CA ARG A 226 -15.50 -11.72 -6.81
C ARG A 226 -15.05 -11.11 -5.49
N LEU A 227 -15.86 -11.24 -4.44
CA LEU A 227 -15.49 -10.81 -3.08
C LEU A 227 -14.27 -11.59 -2.59
N ALA A 228 -14.17 -12.88 -2.89
CA ALA A 228 -12.99 -13.67 -2.58
C ALA A 228 -11.75 -13.20 -3.35
N GLU A 229 -11.86 -12.97 -4.66
CA GLU A 229 -10.77 -12.43 -5.49
C GLU A 229 -10.29 -11.07 -4.96
N PHE A 230 -11.23 -10.20 -4.56
CA PHE A 230 -10.95 -8.93 -3.92
C PHE A 230 -10.21 -9.12 -2.59
N ALA A 231 -10.73 -10.00 -1.72
CA ALA A 231 -10.18 -10.25 -0.40
C ALA A 231 -8.73 -10.79 -0.49
N VAL A 232 -8.45 -11.67 -1.44
CA VAL A 232 -7.08 -12.13 -1.74
C VAL A 232 -6.20 -10.98 -2.23
N ARG A 233 -6.69 -10.18 -3.18
CA ARG A 233 -5.92 -9.06 -3.77
C ARG A 233 -5.55 -8.00 -2.74
N VAL A 234 -6.43 -7.72 -1.78
CA VAL A 234 -6.19 -6.75 -0.70
C VAL A 234 -5.48 -7.38 0.50
N GLY A 235 -5.59 -8.69 0.67
CA GLY A 235 -5.12 -9.41 1.85
C GLY A 235 -6.06 -9.28 3.06
N ASN A 236 -7.37 -9.17 2.84
CA ASN A 236 -8.36 -9.12 3.91
C ASN A 236 -8.66 -10.55 4.42
N ILE A 237 -7.96 -10.93 5.49
CA ILE A 237 -8.06 -12.27 6.10
C ILE A 237 -9.42 -12.49 6.76
N GLU A 238 -10.00 -11.47 7.40
CA GLU A 238 -11.30 -11.61 8.09
C GLU A 238 -12.42 -11.92 7.12
N LEU A 239 -12.42 -11.27 5.95
CA LEU A 239 -13.38 -11.55 4.89
C LEU A 239 -13.14 -12.94 4.28
N LEU A 240 -11.89 -13.37 4.14
CA LEU A 240 -11.55 -14.72 3.67
C LEU A 240 -11.97 -15.80 4.67
N ASP A 241 -11.79 -15.58 5.97
CA ASP A 241 -12.27 -16.49 7.02
C ASP A 241 -13.79 -16.68 6.93
N TRP A 242 -14.53 -15.59 6.76
CA TRP A 242 -15.97 -15.65 6.54
C TRP A 242 -16.35 -16.41 5.26
N LEU A 243 -15.70 -16.11 4.14
CA LEU A 243 -15.96 -16.81 2.88
C LEU A 243 -15.60 -18.30 2.97
N ASN A 244 -14.56 -18.65 3.72
CA ASN A 244 -14.14 -20.03 3.93
C ASN A 244 -15.19 -20.85 4.72
N GLN A 245 -15.93 -20.23 5.64
CA GLN A 245 -17.07 -20.87 6.32
C GLN A 245 -18.17 -21.29 5.33
N LEU A 246 -18.28 -20.63 4.18
CA LEU A 246 -19.24 -20.96 3.13
C LEU A 246 -18.73 -22.03 2.16
N GLY A 247 -17.55 -22.62 2.41
CA GLY A 247 -16.91 -23.60 1.51
C GLY A 247 -16.18 -22.93 0.36
N LEU A 248 -15.13 -22.18 0.68
CA LEU A 248 -14.24 -21.55 -0.31
C LEU A 248 -13.34 -22.61 -0.94
N GLU A 249 -13.36 -22.70 -2.27
CA GLU A 249 -12.50 -23.59 -3.05
C GLU A 249 -11.66 -22.78 -4.02
N LEU A 250 -10.36 -23.09 -4.10
CA LEU A 250 -9.46 -22.52 -5.08
C LEU A 250 -9.31 -23.53 -6.22
N HIS A 251 -9.75 -23.15 -7.41
CA HIS A 251 -9.63 -23.96 -8.62
C HIS A 251 -8.31 -23.71 -9.35
N THR A 252 -7.63 -22.61 -9.03
CA THR A 252 -6.32 -22.26 -9.60
C THR A 252 -5.35 -21.81 -8.53
N THR A 253 -4.05 -21.84 -8.85
CA THR A 253 -2.99 -21.34 -7.96
C THR A 253 -2.81 -19.82 -8.07
N VAL A 254 -3.56 -19.14 -8.94
CA VAL A 254 -3.51 -17.68 -9.15
C VAL A 254 -3.65 -16.89 -7.85
N PRO A 255 -4.59 -17.21 -6.94
CA PRO A 255 -4.73 -16.50 -5.66
C PRO A 255 -3.47 -16.57 -4.79
N ILE A 256 -2.82 -17.74 -4.77
CA ILE A 256 -1.59 -18.00 -4.03
C ILE A 256 -0.42 -17.26 -4.69
N ARG A 257 -0.33 -17.31 -6.03
CA ARG A 257 0.68 -16.55 -6.80
C ARG A 257 0.58 -15.05 -6.55
N ASN A 258 -0.64 -14.51 -6.46
CA ASN A 258 -0.88 -13.11 -6.13
C ASN A 258 -0.41 -12.75 -4.71
N ALA A 259 -0.65 -13.64 -3.73
CA ALA A 259 -0.14 -13.44 -2.37
C ALA A 259 1.40 -13.42 -2.34
N VAL A 260 2.04 -14.31 -3.11
CA VAL A 260 3.51 -14.36 -3.25
C VAL A 260 4.04 -13.10 -3.92
N SER A 261 3.45 -12.64 -5.03
CA SER A 261 3.92 -11.45 -5.77
C SER A 261 3.82 -10.17 -4.94
N GLN A 262 2.83 -10.08 -4.06
CA GLN A 262 2.67 -8.97 -3.11
C GLN A 262 3.57 -9.09 -1.86
N GLY A 263 4.18 -10.25 -1.62
CA GLY A 263 4.96 -10.49 -0.39
C GLY A 263 4.10 -10.64 0.87
N ASN A 264 2.80 -10.96 0.73
CA ASN A 264 1.88 -11.04 1.86
C ASN A 264 2.00 -12.40 2.59
N VAL A 265 2.98 -12.50 3.49
CA VAL A 265 3.25 -13.72 4.25
C VAL A 265 2.06 -14.16 5.12
N LYS A 266 1.31 -13.21 5.69
CA LYS A 266 0.13 -13.54 6.52
C LYS A 266 -0.96 -14.25 5.71
N LEU A 267 -1.14 -13.83 4.45
CA LEU A 267 -2.08 -14.46 3.54
C LEU A 267 -1.59 -15.86 3.12
N LEU A 268 -0.27 -16.06 2.95
CA LEU A 268 0.31 -17.39 2.71
C LEU A 268 0.14 -18.33 3.91
N GLU A 269 0.35 -17.82 5.13
CA GLU A 269 0.06 -18.55 6.37
C GLU A 269 -1.41 -18.94 6.46
N TRP A 270 -2.31 -18.02 6.09
CA TRP A 270 -3.74 -18.28 6.03
C TRP A 270 -4.09 -19.40 5.03
N PHE A 271 -3.54 -19.37 3.81
CA PHE A 271 -3.74 -20.44 2.84
C PHE A 271 -3.23 -21.79 3.37
N HIS A 272 -2.07 -21.79 4.03
CA HIS A 272 -1.48 -22.99 4.62
C HIS A 272 -2.31 -23.57 5.77
N TRP A 273 -2.78 -22.74 6.71
CA TRP A 273 -3.60 -23.19 7.84
C TRP A 273 -4.97 -23.72 7.42
N ASN A 274 -5.51 -23.20 6.32
CA ASN A 274 -6.74 -23.69 5.71
C ASN A 274 -6.53 -24.89 4.75
N GLN A 275 -5.33 -25.46 4.73
CA GLN A 275 -4.98 -26.67 3.96
C GLN A 275 -5.15 -26.53 2.43
N PHE A 276 -5.06 -25.31 1.90
CA PHE A 276 -5.00 -25.12 0.45
C PHE A 276 -3.69 -25.68 -0.10
N GLU A 277 -3.77 -26.44 -1.19
CA GLU A 277 -2.62 -27.12 -1.78
C GLU A 277 -1.64 -26.12 -2.43
N LEU A 278 -0.41 -26.07 -1.92
CA LEU A 278 0.70 -25.26 -2.45
C LEU A 278 1.49 -26.07 -3.48
N ASN A 279 0.83 -26.55 -4.54
CA ASN A 279 1.44 -27.48 -5.51
C ASN A 279 2.19 -26.81 -6.66
N ASP A 280 2.28 -25.49 -6.68
CA ASP A 280 2.90 -24.74 -7.79
C ASP A 280 4.42 -24.61 -7.58
N PRO A 281 5.26 -25.33 -8.35
CA PRO A 281 6.71 -25.34 -8.16
C PRO A 281 7.35 -23.98 -8.47
N ASP A 282 6.67 -23.12 -9.25
CA ASP A 282 7.21 -21.84 -9.71
C ASP A 282 6.99 -20.72 -8.69
N LEU A 283 6.34 -20.98 -7.54
CA LEU A 283 6.09 -19.96 -6.50
C LEU A 283 7.38 -19.34 -5.97
N LEU A 284 8.43 -20.15 -5.78
CA LEU A 284 9.72 -19.64 -5.32
C LEU A 284 10.39 -18.76 -6.39
N GLN A 285 10.27 -19.14 -7.66
CA GLN A 285 10.75 -18.32 -8.78
C GLN A 285 10.00 -16.99 -8.87
N LEU A 286 8.68 -17.00 -8.70
CA LEU A 286 7.85 -15.81 -8.68
C LEU A 286 8.25 -14.86 -7.54
N ALA A 287 8.48 -15.39 -6.33
CA ALA A 287 8.94 -14.59 -5.20
C ALA A 287 10.26 -13.88 -5.50
N VAL A 288 11.19 -14.56 -6.19
CA VAL A 288 12.47 -13.98 -6.61
C VAL A 288 12.29 -12.90 -7.68
N GLN A 289 11.46 -13.16 -8.69
CA GLN A 289 11.17 -12.22 -9.78
C GLN A 289 10.58 -10.89 -9.26
N GLU A 290 9.71 -10.98 -8.26
CA GLU A 290 9.04 -9.83 -7.62
C GLU A 290 9.82 -9.26 -6.43
N LYS A 291 11.02 -9.80 -6.15
CA LYS A 291 11.92 -9.35 -5.06
C LYS A 291 11.33 -9.51 -3.65
N GLN A 292 10.40 -10.44 -3.46
CA GLN A 292 9.69 -10.66 -2.22
C GLN A 292 10.45 -11.63 -1.30
N LEU A 293 11.42 -11.10 -0.54
CA LEU A 293 12.31 -11.90 0.32
C LEU A 293 11.57 -12.67 1.42
N ASP A 294 10.59 -12.04 2.06
CA ASP A 294 9.88 -12.67 3.18
C ASP A 294 8.97 -13.82 2.69
N ALA A 295 8.35 -13.66 1.52
CA ALA A 295 7.61 -14.74 0.86
C ALA A 295 8.56 -15.89 0.46
N ALA A 296 9.73 -15.60 -0.12
CA ALA A 296 10.70 -16.63 -0.49
C ALA A 296 11.21 -17.42 0.73
N ARG A 297 11.49 -16.73 1.84
CA ARG A 297 11.87 -17.36 3.13
C ARG A 297 10.76 -18.25 3.67
N TRP A 298 9.53 -17.77 3.61
CA TRP A 298 8.37 -18.53 4.06
C TRP A 298 8.19 -19.80 3.23
N LEU A 299 8.24 -19.69 1.89
CA LEU A 299 8.15 -20.84 0.98
C LEU A 299 9.25 -21.87 1.26
N SER A 300 10.51 -21.42 1.44
CA SER A 300 11.62 -22.32 1.73
C SER A 300 11.43 -23.13 3.01
N LYS A 301 10.91 -22.51 4.07
CA LYS A 301 10.56 -23.20 5.33
C LYS A 301 9.48 -24.26 5.16
N HIS A 302 8.58 -24.08 4.19
CA HIS A 302 7.46 -24.99 3.92
C HIS A 302 7.77 -26.02 2.82
N GLY A 303 9.06 -26.25 2.52
CA GLY A 303 9.51 -27.37 1.68
C GLY A 303 9.88 -27.02 0.24
N PHE A 304 9.77 -25.75 -0.17
CA PHE A 304 10.25 -25.30 -1.49
C PHE A 304 11.78 -25.21 -1.49
N LYS A 305 12.43 -26.21 -2.10
CA LYS A 305 13.90 -26.29 -2.15
C LYS A 305 14.45 -25.34 -3.21
N ILE A 306 15.54 -24.64 -2.87
CA ILE A 306 16.35 -23.90 -3.83
C ILE A 306 17.22 -24.92 -4.57
N THR A 307 16.81 -25.34 -5.75
CA THR A 307 17.48 -26.42 -6.51
C THR A 307 18.49 -25.92 -7.52
N SER A 308 18.39 -24.67 -7.96
CA SER A 308 19.14 -24.15 -9.11
C SER A 308 19.70 -22.76 -8.86
N LEU A 309 20.91 -22.53 -9.37
CA LEU A 309 21.56 -21.22 -9.45
C LEU A 309 20.83 -20.26 -10.41
N SER A 310 19.89 -20.75 -11.24
CA SER A 310 19.04 -19.90 -12.09
C SER A 310 18.23 -18.87 -11.29
N LEU A 311 17.83 -19.20 -10.06
CA LEU A 311 17.16 -18.27 -9.16
C LEU A 311 18.10 -17.14 -8.73
N LEU A 312 19.38 -17.46 -8.51
CA LEU A 312 20.40 -16.46 -8.17
C LEU A 312 20.66 -15.53 -9.36
N GLU A 313 20.71 -16.07 -10.58
CA GLU A 313 20.83 -15.27 -11.81
C GLU A 313 19.65 -14.31 -11.99
N GLU A 314 18.42 -14.77 -11.75
CA GLU A 314 17.22 -13.93 -11.79
C GLU A 314 17.28 -12.81 -10.75
N ALA A 315 17.64 -13.13 -9.50
CA ALA A 315 17.80 -12.15 -8.44
C ALA A 315 18.86 -11.09 -8.80
N GLY A 316 19.96 -11.52 -9.44
CA GLY A 316 21.01 -10.64 -9.95
C GLY A 316 20.54 -9.70 -11.05
N ARG A 317 19.80 -10.22 -12.04
CA ARG A 317 19.19 -9.39 -13.10
C ARG A 317 18.26 -8.32 -12.53
N LYS A 318 17.53 -8.66 -11.46
CA LYS A 318 16.60 -7.77 -10.76
C LYS A 318 17.30 -6.83 -9.77
N ARG A 319 18.61 -6.98 -9.54
CA ARG A 319 19.42 -6.23 -8.55
C ARG A 319 18.92 -6.38 -7.11
N ALA A 320 18.48 -7.58 -6.75
CA ALA A 320 17.93 -7.88 -5.42
C ALA A 320 19.01 -8.43 -4.48
N VAL A 321 19.98 -7.61 -4.07
CA VAL A 321 21.14 -8.04 -3.26
C VAL A 321 20.75 -8.83 -1.99
N PRO A 322 19.74 -8.42 -1.18
CA PRO A 322 19.33 -9.22 -0.02
C PRO A 322 18.78 -10.60 -0.38
N MET A 323 18.07 -10.71 -1.52
CA MET A 323 17.60 -11.99 -2.05
C MET A 323 18.76 -12.85 -2.52
N MET A 324 19.72 -12.26 -3.24
CA MET A 324 20.91 -12.99 -3.71
C MET A 324 21.70 -13.56 -2.54
N ARG A 325 21.93 -12.76 -1.50
CA ARG A 325 22.63 -13.21 -0.28
C ARG A 325 21.90 -14.41 0.34
N TRP A 326 20.58 -14.29 0.51
CA TRP A 326 19.78 -15.36 1.08
C TRP A 326 19.83 -16.64 0.23
N LEU A 327 19.77 -16.52 -1.10
CA LEU A 327 19.89 -17.63 -2.05
C LEU A 327 21.27 -18.31 -2.00
N VAL A 328 22.35 -17.56 -1.82
CA VAL A 328 23.70 -18.14 -1.66
C VAL A 328 23.85 -18.87 -0.32
N GLU A 329 23.24 -18.35 0.75
CA GLU A 329 23.30 -18.97 2.08
C GLU A 329 22.47 -20.27 2.19
N HIS A 330 21.36 -20.38 1.45
CA HIS A 330 20.40 -21.49 1.59
C HIS A 330 20.27 -22.37 0.32
N GLY A 331 20.96 -22.01 -0.76
CA GLY A 331 20.92 -22.67 -2.05
C GLY A 331 22.11 -23.57 -2.36
N PRO A 332 22.24 -24.01 -3.63
CA PRO A 332 23.41 -24.76 -4.08
C PRO A 332 24.69 -23.91 -3.99
N PRO A 333 25.87 -24.55 -3.87
CA PRO A 333 27.13 -23.83 -3.80
C PRO A 333 27.33 -22.97 -5.06
N LEU A 334 27.72 -21.71 -4.84
CA LEU A 334 28.01 -20.77 -5.90
C LEU A 334 29.23 -21.25 -6.70
N ASN A 335 29.06 -21.42 -8.01
CA ASN A 335 30.15 -21.74 -8.91
C ASN A 335 30.76 -20.45 -9.51
N PHE A 336 31.98 -20.59 -10.02
CA PHE A 336 32.71 -19.49 -10.64
C PHE A 336 31.98 -18.90 -11.86
N GLU A 337 31.41 -19.75 -12.73
CA GLU A 337 30.73 -19.31 -13.96
C GLU A 337 29.53 -18.40 -13.68
N THR A 338 28.66 -18.78 -12.75
CA THR A 338 27.52 -17.94 -12.35
C THR A 338 27.99 -16.67 -11.65
N ALA A 339 29.00 -16.74 -10.78
CA ALA A 339 29.54 -15.55 -10.12
C ALA A 339 30.16 -14.55 -11.13
N MET A 340 30.89 -15.06 -12.12
CA MET A 340 31.44 -14.27 -13.21
C MET A 340 30.33 -13.60 -14.01
N LYS A 341 29.33 -14.37 -14.44
CA LYS A 341 28.18 -13.86 -15.19
C LYS A 341 27.45 -12.74 -14.45
N LEU A 342 27.18 -12.93 -13.15
CA LEU A 342 26.53 -11.92 -12.30
C LEU A 342 27.36 -10.63 -12.17
N THR A 343 28.69 -10.76 -12.08
CA THR A 343 29.60 -9.62 -11.99
C THR A 343 29.71 -8.89 -13.33
N MET A 344 29.93 -9.62 -14.42
CA MET A 344 30.25 -9.05 -15.73
C MET A 344 29.01 -8.56 -16.48
N GLU A 345 27.96 -9.37 -16.56
CA GLU A 345 26.75 -9.02 -17.32
C GLU A 345 25.79 -8.15 -16.51
N TYR A 346 25.58 -8.49 -15.23
CA TYR A 346 24.56 -7.84 -14.39
C TYR A 346 25.13 -6.81 -13.40
N ARG A 347 26.45 -6.59 -13.40
CA ARG A 347 27.15 -5.61 -12.54
C ARG A 347 26.84 -5.77 -11.05
N GLN A 348 26.66 -7.02 -10.59
CA GLN A 348 26.41 -7.33 -9.18
C GLN A 348 27.73 -7.64 -8.47
N VAL A 349 28.43 -6.61 -8.00
CA VAL A 349 29.77 -6.73 -7.40
C VAL A 349 29.78 -7.38 -6.03
N GLU A 350 28.65 -7.35 -5.32
CA GLU A 350 28.50 -7.94 -4.00
C GLU A 350 28.68 -9.47 -4.02
N ILE A 351 28.47 -10.12 -5.18
CA ILE A 351 28.71 -11.55 -5.35
C ILE A 351 30.19 -11.90 -5.08
N ALA A 352 31.10 -10.98 -5.36
CA ALA A 352 32.54 -11.17 -5.13
C ALA A 352 32.85 -11.40 -3.64
N LEU A 353 32.05 -10.87 -2.73
CA LEU A 353 32.21 -11.09 -1.28
C LEU A 353 31.84 -12.52 -0.86
N TRP A 354 31.04 -13.22 -1.66
CA TRP A 354 30.47 -14.53 -1.31
C TRP A 354 31.16 -15.71 -2.01
N VAL A 355 32.06 -15.44 -2.95
CA VAL A 355 32.93 -16.45 -3.57
C VAL A 355 34.23 -16.65 -2.81
N SER A 356 34.90 -17.78 -3.09
CA SER A 356 36.25 -18.08 -2.61
C SER A 356 37.25 -17.00 -3.04
N GLU A 357 38.35 -16.83 -2.29
CA GLU A 357 39.40 -15.87 -2.66
C GLU A 357 39.99 -16.18 -4.05
N THR A 358 40.16 -17.46 -4.38
CA THR A 358 40.68 -17.90 -5.68
C THR A 358 39.77 -17.49 -6.84
N ASP A 359 38.45 -17.67 -6.69
CA ASP A 359 37.48 -17.27 -7.70
C ASP A 359 37.38 -15.75 -7.80
N ARG A 360 37.44 -15.05 -6.66
CA ARG A 360 37.44 -13.58 -6.60
C ARG A 360 38.62 -12.98 -7.37
N VAL A 361 39.83 -13.53 -7.19
CA VAL A 361 41.03 -13.11 -7.92
C VAL A 361 40.83 -13.31 -9.41
N GLN A 362 40.28 -14.45 -9.83
CA GLN A 362 40.03 -14.74 -11.23
C GLN A 362 38.98 -13.79 -11.83
N ILE A 363 37.90 -13.47 -11.10
CA ILE A 363 36.90 -12.46 -11.49
C ILE A 363 37.56 -11.09 -11.70
N VAL A 364 38.40 -10.65 -10.77
CA VAL A 364 39.12 -9.37 -10.89
C VAL A 364 40.01 -9.36 -12.14
N ILE A 365 40.79 -10.42 -12.37
CA ILE A 365 41.71 -10.51 -13.52
C ILE A 365 40.96 -10.46 -14.85
N GLU A 366 39.83 -11.16 -14.97
CA GLU A 366 39.02 -11.16 -16.19
C GLU A 366 38.31 -9.81 -16.38
N ALA A 367 37.78 -9.22 -15.31
CA ALA A 367 37.11 -7.93 -15.36
C ALA A 367 38.07 -6.77 -15.72
N LEU A 368 39.37 -6.88 -15.42
CA LEU A 368 40.39 -5.90 -15.85
C LEU A 368 40.54 -5.80 -17.37
N GLN A 369 40.12 -6.81 -18.13
CA GLN A 369 40.14 -6.79 -19.59
C GLN A 369 39.01 -5.92 -20.18
N ASP A 370 37.93 -5.70 -19.44
CA ASP A 370 36.78 -4.89 -19.85
C ASP A 370 36.81 -3.51 -19.18
N LYS A 371 37.07 -2.47 -19.98
CA LYS A 371 37.08 -1.08 -19.49
C LYS A 371 35.75 -0.63 -18.90
N SER A 372 34.63 -1.24 -19.28
CA SER A 372 33.30 -0.83 -18.84
C SER A 372 32.96 -1.20 -17.39
N ILE A 373 33.83 -1.99 -16.74
CA ILE A 373 33.65 -2.62 -15.41
C ILE A 373 34.74 -2.15 -14.41
N GLN A 374 35.53 -1.12 -14.77
CA GLN A 374 36.63 -0.63 -13.92
C GLN A 374 36.17 -0.12 -12.53
N ASN A 375 35.00 0.51 -12.47
CA ASN A 375 34.41 0.98 -11.21
C ASN A 375 34.04 -0.19 -10.30
N GLU A 376 33.46 -1.23 -10.89
CA GLU A 376 33.08 -2.47 -10.23
C GLU A 376 34.31 -3.21 -9.68
N VAL A 377 35.39 -3.27 -10.46
CA VAL A 377 36.67 -3.85 -10.00
C VAL A 377 37.28 -3.03 -8.86
N ALA A 378 37.27 -1.70 -8.95
CA ALA A 378 37.72 -0.83 -7.86
C ALA A 378 36.91 -1.05 -6.58
N TRP A 379 35.60 -1.24 -6.72
CA TRP A 379 34.73 -1.57 -5.59
C TRP A 379 35.13 -2.89 -4.93
N ILE A 380 35.43 -3.94 -5.71
CA ILE A 380 35.89 -5.23 -5.18
C ILE A 380 37.23 -5.05 -4.44
N LEU A 381 38.19 -4.34 -5.04
CA LEU A 381 39.52 -4.15 -4.48
C LEU A 381 39.52 -3.34 -3.18
N THR A 382 38.62 -2.36 -3.04
CA THR A 382 38.52 -1.51 -1.84
C THR A 382 37.76 -2.18 -0.70
N ARG A 383 36.80 -3.06 -1.00
CA ARG A 383 35.91 -3.64 0.03
C ARG A 383 36.18 -5.09 0.37
N THR A 384 37.08 -5.75 -0.34
CA THR A 384 37.45 -7.15 -0.06
C THR A 384 38.88 -7.25 0.47
N ARG A 385 39.10 -8.22 1.36
CA ARG A 385 40.44 -8.59 1.81
C ARG A 385 40.94 -9.77 0.99
N PHE A 386 42.19 -9.68 0.56
CA PHE A 386 42.97 -10.77 -0.03
C PHE A 386 44.03 -11.16 1.00
N GLU A 387 43.94 -12.35 1.55
CA GLU A 387 44.84 -12.81 2.61
C GLU A 387 46.08 -13.48 2.02
N ASP A 388 45.93 -14.21 0.91
CA ASP A 388 47.04 -14.91 0.27
C ASP A 388 47.96 -13.92 -0.48
N PRO A 389 49.27 -13.88 -0.15
CA PRO A 389 50.24 -13.09 -0.91
C PRO A 389 50.28 -13.43 -2.40
N SER A 390 49.95 -14.67 -2.79
CA SER A 390 49.92 -15.10 -4.19
C SER A 390 48.75 -14.46 -4.94
N SER A 391 47.58 -14.35 -4.31
CA SER A 391 46.43 -13.59 -4.83
C SER A 391 46.80 -12.14 -5.13
N LYS A 392 47.47 -11.48 -4.18
CA LYS A 392 47.92 -10.09 -4.34
C LYS A 392 48.87 -9.93 -5.53
N ARG A 393 49.89 -10.80 -5.64
CA ARG A 393 50.84 -10.75 -6.77
C ARG A 393 50.13 -10.91 -8.11
N ARG A 394 49.22 -11.88 -8.23
CA ARG A 394 48.46 -12.10 -9.48
C ARG A 394 47.65 -10.87 -9.90
N ILE A 395 47.00 -10.19 -8.94
CA ILE A 395 46.26 -8.96 -9.21
C ILE A 395 47.20 -7.83 -9.63
N CYS A 396 48.31 -7.64 -8.91
CA CYS A 396 49.32 -6.62 -9.26
C CYS A 396 49.88 -6.84 -10.66
N ASP A 397 50.25 -8.08 -10.99
CA ASP A 397 50.75 -8.45 -12.30
C ASP A 397 49.69 -8.18 -13.38
N ALA A 398 48.43 -8.55 -13.13
CA ALA A 398 47.34 -8.28 -14.08
C ALA A 398 47.11 -6.78 -14.34
N ILE A 399 47.16 -5.95 -13.30
CA ILE A 399 47.02 -4.49 -13.43
C ILE A 399 48.21 -3.88 -14.20
N GLN A 400 49.43 -4.38 -13.97
CA GLN A 400 50.62 -3.92 -14.70
C GLN A 400 50.59 -4.29 -16.19
N HIS A 401 49.98 -5.43 -16.53
CA HIS A 401 49.84 -5.88 -17.92
C HIS A 401 48.55 -5.36 -18.59
N ALA A 402 47.69 -4.64 -17.86
CA ALA A 402 46.50 -4.01 -18.42
C ALA A 402 46.87 -2.81 -19.31
N PRO A 403 45.97 -2.36 -20.22
CA PRO A 403 46.22 -1.18 -21.04
C PRO A 403 46.59 0.04 -20.19
N GLU A 404 47.52 0.88 -20.65
CA GLU A 404 48.08 2.01 -19.88
C GLU A 404 46.99 2.93 -19.30
N SER A 405 45.95 3.23 -20.10
CA SER A 405 44.77 4.00 -19.66
C SER A 405 44.02 3.39 -18.46
N THR A 406 44.01 2.06 -18.32
CA THR A 406 43.36 1.32 -17.23
C THR A 406 44.24 1.31 -15.99
N ALA A 407 45.53 1.07 -16.15
CA ALA A 407 46.50 1.12 -15.05
C ALA A 407 46.57 2.51 -14.40
N LEU A 408 46.63 3.57 -15.20
CA LEU A 408 46.59 4.97 -14.73
C LEU A 408 45.30 5.28 -13.97
N TRP A 409 44.16 4.82 -14.49
CA TRP A 409 42.87 5.04 -13.83
C TRP A 409 42.83 4.42 -12.42
N PHE A 410 43.30 3.17 -12.28
CA PHE A 410 43.37 2.54 -10.96
C PHE A 410 44.37 3.23 -10.03
N GLU A 411 45.49 3.74 -10.55
CA GLU A 411 46.46 4.50 -9.74
C GLU A 411 45.82 5.79 -9.19
N ASP A 412 45.10 6.54 -10.03
CA ASP A 412 44.42 7.77 -9.60
C ASP A 412 43.28 7.51 -8.60
N HIS A 413 42.56 6.39 -8.72
CA HIS A 413 41.34 6.13 -7.94
C HIS A 413 41.55 5.23 -6.71
N LEU A 414 42.63 4.45 -6.65
CA LEU A 414 42.90 3.52 -5.54
C LEU A 414 44.09 3.94 -4.65
N SER A 415 44.90 4.90 -5.06
CA SER A 415 46.11 5.33 -4.32
C SER A 415 45.82 5.92 -2.93
N ASP A 416 44.66 6.56 -2.78
CA ASP A 416 44.22 7.16 -1.50
C ASP A 416 43.70 6.12 -0.50
N PHE A 417 43.38 4.89 -0.94
CA PHE A 417 42.87 3.83 -0.07
C PHE A 417 44.02 3.01 0.54
N GLU A 418 44.16 3.08 1.86
CA GLU A 418 45.18 2.33 2.64
C GLU A 418 45.12 0.82 2.34
N GLU A 419 43.92 0.29 2.19
CA GLU A 419 43.64 -1.12 1.92
C GLU A 419 44.17 -1.58 0.55
N CYS A 420 44.42 -0.65 -0.38
CA CYS A 420 44.84 -0.92 -1.75
C CYS A 420 46.32 -0.59 -2.03
N LYS A 421 47.07 -0.08 -1.04
CA LYS A 421 48.49 0.32 -1.24
C LYS A 421 49.41 -0.80 -1.71
N TRP A 422 49.08 -2.06 -1.41
CA TRP A 422 49.83 -3.22 -1.88
C TRP A 422 49.76 -3.43 -3.40
N ILE A 423 48.81 -2.79 -4.10
CA ILE A 423 48.66 -2.83 -5.56
C ILE A 423 49.75 -2.00 -6.25
N PHE A 424 50.18 -0.90 -5.63
CA PHE A 424 51.19 0.01 -6.17
C PHE A 424 52.46 0.00 -5.31
N PRO A 425 53.23 -1.10 -5.26
CA PRO A 425 54.48 -1.16 -4.54
C PRO A 425 55.53 -0.30 -5.26
N SER A 426 55.50 1.01 -5.00
CA SER A 426 56.56 1.98 -5.24
C SER A 426 57.15 2.01 -6.65
N ARG A 427 56.52 2.75 -7.57
CA ARG A 427 57.23 3.44 -8.66
C ARG A 427 58.08 4.62 -8.12
N LYS A 428 58.74 4.47 -6.97
CA LYS A 428 59.76 5.42 -6.47
C LYS A 428 61.10 5.33 -7.21
N ARG A 429 61.21 4.51 -8.28
CA ARG A 429 62.48 4.27 -8.98
C ARG A 429 62.56 4.73 -10.44
N ARG A 430 61.49 5.20 -11.08
CA ARG A 430 61.57 5.65 -12.49
C ARG A 430 61.87 7.14 -12.69
N HIS A 431 61.71 7.98 -11.67
CA HIS A 431 62.15 9.38 -11.74
C HIS A 431 63.60 9.62 -11.30
N SER A 432 64.26 8.65 -10.64
CA SER A 432 65.65 8.78 -10.21
C SER A 432 66.69 8.29 -11.23
N GLU A 433 66.29 7.60 -12.30
CA GLU A 433 67.22 7.10 -13.34
C GLU A 433 67.29 7.98 -14.59
N MET A 434 66.42 9.00 -14.72
CA MET A 434 66.53 10.02 -15.78
C MET A 434 67.32 11.26 -15.38
N GLU A 435 67.61 11.45 -14.08
CA GLU A 435 68.45 12.57 -13.58
C GLU A 435 69.92 12.17 -13.34
N SER A 436 70.31 10.94 -13.68
CA SER A 436 71.70 10.48 -13.60
C SER A 436 72.16 9.78 -14.87
N MET A 437 72.25 10.53 -15.97
CA MET A 437 73.28 10.27 -16.97
C MET A 437 74.14 11.53 -17.10
N PRO A 438 75.48 11.41 -17.01
CA PRO A 438 76.41 12.53 -16.89
C PRO A 438 76.55 13.39 -18.15
#